data_AF-A0A1W9SNN2-F1
#
_entry.id   AF-A0A1W9SNN2-F1
#
_cell.length_a   1.000
_cell.length_b   1.000
_cell.length_c   1.000
_cell.angle_alpha   90.00
_cell.angle_beta   90.00
_cell.angle_gamma   90.00
#
_symmetry.space_group_name_H-M   'P 1'
#
loop_
_entity.id
_entity.type
_entity.pdbx_description
1 polymer ?
#
loop_
_entity_poly.entity_id
_entity_poly.type
_entity_poly.pdbx_seq_one_letter_code
_entity_poly.pdbx_strand_id
1 'polypeptide(L)'
;MRLIVKNFGPIKNIDIKIKPFTIFIGKQATGKSIIAKLLAIFNDIDFQEGKENFNYFLKSYNIDDFLEEGKTKIEYYYEDTHIRYENNKIENNNKMRKRFQKINLERIKLIKSFLKKNNNMEDSKKLSKKLLELMDKDINFFKTLQNSNLINHLVYYPAERILISIFADSIFSLIRNKTLIPDCIINFGRVKNIYRK
;
A
#
# COMPACT_ATOMS: atom_id res chain seq x y z
N MET A 1 3.53 11.86 -12.89
CA MET A 1 2.75 10.64 -12.61
C MET A 1 1.87 10.33 -13.81
N ARG A 2 1.79 9.07 -14.26
CA ARG A 2 0.89 8.60 -15.32
C ARG A 2 0.22 7.30 -14.87
N LEU A 3 -1.07 7.16 -15.14
CA LEU A 3 -1.85 5.97 -14.81
C LEU A 3 -2.59 5.51 -16.08
N ILE A 4 -2.44 4.24 -16.40
CA ILE A 4 -3.14 3.54 -17.48
C ILE A 4 -3.99 2.44 -16.84
N VAL A 5 -5.28 2.39 -17.16
CA VAL A 5 -6.19 1.35 -16.65
C VAL A 5 -7.07 0.85 -17.79
N LYS A 6 -7.16 -0.47 -17.95
CA LYS A 6 -8.04 -1.14 -18.91
C LYS A 6 -8.82 -2.25 -18.22
N ASN A 7 -10.10 -2.36 -18.55
CA ASN A 7 -11.05 -3.37 -18.05
C ASN A 7 -10.98 -3.51 -16.52
N PHE A 8 -11.31 -2.44 -15.81
CA PHE A 8 -11.35 -2.42 -14.35
C PHE A 8 -12.61 -1.71 -13.85
N GLY A 9 -13.63 -2.50 -13.52
CA GLY A 9 -14.95 -2.01 -13.13
C GLY A 9 -15.55 -1.10 -14.22
N PRO A 10 -16.01 0.12 -13.91
CA PRO A 10 -16.57 1.05 -14.90
C PRO A 10 -15.53 1.65 -15.87
N ILE A 11 -14.22 1.41 -15.64
CA ILE A 11 -13.15 1.94 -16.50
C ILE A 11 -12.85 0.93 -17.61
N LYS A 12 -13.32 1.21 -18.83
CA LYS A 12 -12.98 0.39 -20.02
C LYS A 12 -11.53 0.59 -20.47
N ASN A 13 -11.12 1.85 -20.66
CA ASN A 13 -9.78 2.22 -21.07
C ASN A 13 -9.52 3.68 -20.70
N ILE A 14 -8.41 3.94 -20.00
CA ILE A 14 -7.94 5.28 -19.68
C ILE A 14 -6.42 5.32 -19.70
N ASP A 15 -5.88 6.45 -20.13
CA ASP A 15 -4.47 6.79 -20.09
C ASP A 15 -4.36 8.27 -19.71
N ILE A 16 -3.96 8.54 -18.48
CA ILE A 16 -3.96 9.88 -17.91
C ILE A 16 -2.62 10.23 -17.30
N LYS A 17 -2.16 11.45 -17.59
CA LYS A 17 -1.03 12.08 -16.89
C LYS A 17 -1.57 12.93 -15.76
N ILE A 18 -1.22 12.60 -14.51
CA ILE A 18 -1.61 13.37 -13.33
C ILE A 18 -0.55 14.45 -13.07
N LYS A 19 -1.02 15.71 -13.05
CA LYS A 19 -0.27 16.92 -12.71
C LYS A 19 -0.53 17.32 -11.24
N PRO A 20 0.29 18.20 -10.64
CA PRO A 20 0.12 18.64 -9.23
C PRO A 20 -1.32 19.09 -8.89
N PHE A 21 -2.00 19.73 -9.83
CA PHE A 21 -3.41 20.06 -9.73
C PHE A 21 -4.19 19.38 -10.87
N THR A 22 -4.98 18.36 -10.53
CA THR A 22 -5.80 17.58 -11.48
C THR A 22 -7.20 17.39 -10.90
N ILE A 23 -8.24 17.81 -11.62
CA ILE A 23 -9.65 17.62 -11.24
C ILE A 23 -10.29 16.63 -12.20
N PHE A 24 -10.95 15.60 -11.66
CA PHE A 24 -11.75 14.66 -12.45
C PHE A 24 -13.23 15.04 -12.38
N ILE A 25 -13.86 15.33 -13.52
CA ILE A 25 -15.27 15.72 -13.63
C ILE A 25 -16.02 14.70 -14.50
N GLY A 26 -17.30 14.44 -14.21
CA GLY A 26 -18.19 13.62 -15.04
C GLY A 26 -19.37 13.04 -14.26
N LYS A 27 -20.20 12.22 -14.92
CA LYS A 27 -21.35 11.53 -14.29
C LYS A 27 -20.98 10.67 -13.08
N GLN A 28 -21.91 10.40 -12.18
CA GLN A 28 -21.68 9.50 -11.06
C GLN A 28 -21.31 8.08 -11.56
N ALA A 29 -20.55 7.34 -10.75
CA ALA A 29 -20.15 5.95 -11.02
C ALA A 29 -19.27 5.71 -12.28
N THR A 30 -18.65 6.75 -12.83
CA THR A 30 -17.75 6.62 -14.01
C THR A 30 -16.29 6.27 -13.66
N GLY A 31 -15.99 5.84 -12.43
CA GLY A 31 -14.63 5.44 -12.02
C GLY A 31 -13.68 6.55 -11.55
N LYS A 32 -14.16 7.78 -11.31
CA LYS A 32 -13.32 8.87 -10.77
C LYS A 32 -12.69 8.54 -9.42
N SER A 33 -13.47 7.98 -8.49
CA SER A 33 -12.97 7.52 -7.19
C SER A 33 -12.02 6.33 -7.34
N ILE A 34 -12.22 5.47 -8.33
CA ILE A 34 -11.37 4.32 -8.60
C ILE A 34 -9.96 4.77 -9.00
N ILE A 35 -9.85 5.78 -9.86
CA ILE A 35 -8.55 6.39 -10.19
C ILE A 35 -7.86 6.89 -8.92
N ALA A 36 -8.57 7.66 -8.09
CA ALA A 36 -8.00 8.18 -6.85
C ALA A 36 -7.56 7.06 -5.87
N LYS A 37 -8.35 5.99 -5.74
CA LYS A 37 -8.01 4.82 -4.92
C LYS A 37 -6.79 4.07 -5.45
N LEU A 38 -6.68 3.83 -6.76
CA LEU A 38 -5.50 3.20 -7.36
C LEU A 38 -4.24 4.05 -7.14
N LEU A 39 -4.34 5.38 -7.28
CA LEU A 39 -3.24 6.28 -6.97
C LEU A 39 -2.86 6.23 -5.49
N ALA A 40 -3.82 6.10 -4.59
CA ALA A 40 -3.55 5.94 -3.16
C ALA A 40 -2.81 4.62 -2.88
N ILE A 41 -3.26 3.51 -3.45
CA ILE A 41 -2.60 2.19 -3.32
C ILE A 41 -1.16 2.25 -3.83
N PHE A 42 -0.93 2.79 -5.02
CA PHE A 42 0.42 2.87 -5.59
C PHE A 42 1.33 3.90 -4.91
N ASN A 43 0.83 4.72 -4.00
CA ASN A 43 1.65 5.59 -3.16
C ASN A 43 1.71 5.11 -1.70
N ASP A 44 1.08 3.99 -1.38
CA ASP A 44 1.11 3.40 -0.04
C ASP A 44 2.47 2.76 0.25
N ILE A 45 3.04 3.04 1.43
CA ILE A 45 4.37 2.57 1.80
C ILE A 45 4.40 1.05 1.97
N ASP A 46 3.36 0.46 2.56
CA ASP A 46 3.30 -0.98 2.77
C ASP A 46 3.17 -1.71 1.42
N PHE A 47 2.49 -1.09 0.44
CA PHE A 47 2.45 -1.59 -0.93
C PHE A 47 3.83 -1.52 -1.60
N GLN A 48 4.53 -0.39 -1.46
CA GLN A 48 5.86 -0.20 -2.04
C GLN A 48 6.91 -1.13 -1.43
N GLU A 49 6.82 -1.41 -0.14
CA GLU A 49 7.65 -2.38 0.57
C GLU A 49 7.32 -3.82 0.18
N GLY A 50 6.11 -4.06 -0.34
CA GLY A 50 5.62 -5.38 -0.67
C GLY A 50 5.32 -6.22 0.57
N LYS A 51 4.87 -5.58 1.65
CA LYS A 51 4.43 -6.27 2.87
C LYS A 51 3.19 -7.13 2.61
N GLU A 52 2.29 -6.63 1.76
CA GLU A 52 1.04 -7.30 1.40
C GLU A 52 0.90 -7.46 -0.12
N ASN A 53 -0.01 -8.35 -0.54
CA ASN A 53 -0.30 -8.55 -1.96
C ASN A 53 -1.21 -7.44 -2.52
N PHE A 54 -1.21 -7.24 -3.83
CA PHE A 54 -2.04 -6.19 -4.45
C PHE A 54 -3.53 -6.36 -4.17
N ASN A 55 -4.00 -7.61 -4.11
CA ASN A 55 -5.40 -7.93 -3.83
C ASN A 55 -5.87 -7.45 -2.44
N TYR A 56 -4.99 -7.52 -1.43
CA TYR A 56 -5.25 -6.99 -0.09
C TYR A 56 -5.55 -5.49 -0.15
N PHE A 57 -4.73 -4.72 -0.88
CA PHE A 57 -4.97 -3.30 -1.05
C PHE A 57 -6.28 -3.01 -1.80
N LEU A 58 -6.59 -3.76 -2.86
CA LEU A 58 -7.86 -3.59 -3.57
C LEU A 58 -9.07 -3.84 -2.65
N LYS A 59 -9.00 -4.89 -1.81
CA LYS A 59 -10.01 -5.18 -0.79
C LYS A 59 -10.19 -4.06 0.21
N SER A 60 -9.08 -3.47 0.71
CA SER A 60 -9.13 -2.36 1.68
C SER A 60 -9.84 -1.10 1.14
N TYR A 61 -9.93 -0.97 -0.19
CA TYR A 61 -10.63 0.11 -0.87
C TYR A 61 -11.98 -0.32 -1.49
N ASN A 62 -12.39 -1.58 -1.26
CA ASN A 62 -13.58 -2.23 -1.82
C ASN A 62 -13.65 -2.09 -3.35
N ILE A 63 -12.56 -2.45 -4.02
CA ILE A 63 -12.44 -2.42 -5.49
C ILE A 63 -11.81 -3.70 -6.06
N ASP A 64 -11.73 -4.77 -5.27
CA ASP A 64 -11.18 -6.06 -5.70
C ASP A 64 -12.08 -6.79 -6.71
N ASP A 65 -13.40 -6.68 -6.56
CA ASP A 65 -14.39 -7.26 -7.48
C ASP A 65 -14.33 -6.67 -8.91
N PHE A 66 -13.52 -5.62 -9.13
CA PHE A 66 -13.33 -5.00 -10.44
C PHE A 66 -12.23 -5.66 -11.27
N LEU A 67 -11.48 -6.60 -10.70
CA LEU A 67 -10.50 -7.39 -11.43
C LEU A 67 -11.21 -8.39 -12.35
N GLU A 68 -11.04 -8.21 -13.65
CA GLU A 68 -11.42 -9.18 -14.68
C GLU A 68 -10.20 -10.05 -15.02
N GLU A 69 -10.28 -11.33 -14.67
CA GLU A 69 -9.22 -12.31 -14.89
C GLU A 69 -8.76 -12.32 -16.35
N GLY A 70 -7.45 -12.16 -16.56
CA GLY A 70 -6.82 -12.13 -17.88
C GLY A 70 -7.15 -10.90 -18.76
N LYS A 71 -8.00 -9.98 -18.30
CA LYS A 71 -8.42 -8.79 -19.08
C LYS A 71 -7.99 -7.48 -18.46
N THR A 72 -7.96 -7.40 -17.13
CA THR A 72 -7.55 -6.18 -16.44
C THR A 72 -6.08 -5.90 -16.68
N LYS A 73 -5.80 -4.65 -17.05
CA LYS A 73 -4.44 -4.14 -17.17
C LYS A 73 -4.33 -2.80 -16.45
N ILE A 74 -3.35 -2.67 -15.55
CA ILE A 74 -3.07 -1.42 -14.85
C ILE A 74 -1.58 -1.13 -14.95
N GLU A 75 -1.22 0.08 -15.37
CA GLU A 75 0.17 0.54 -15.35
C GLU A 75 0.26 1.89 -14.64
N TYR A 76 1.25 2.04 -13.77
CA TYR A 76 1.54 3.26 -13.03
C TYR A 76 2.99 3.66 -13.20
N TYR A 77 3.21 4.93 -13.53
CA TYR A 77 4.52 5.51 -13.75
C TYR A 77 4.72 6.74 -12.87
N TYR A 78 5.77 6.72 -12.07
CA TYR A 78 6.20 7.86 -11.25
C TYR A 78 7.73 7.85 -11.09
N GLU A 79 8.38 8.88 -11.61
CA GLU A 79 9.84 8.95 -11.68
C GLU A 79 10.44 7.67 -12.30
N ASP A 80 11.36 7.01 -11.60
CA ASP A 80 11.96 5.73 -12.00
C ASP A 80 11.07 4.50 -11.72
N THR A 81 9.94 4.70 -11.03
CA THR A 81 9.04 3.64 -10.60
C THR A 81 7.99 3.34 -11.68
N HIS A 82 7.90 2.07 -12.03
CA HIS A 82 6.92 1.47 -12.91
C HIS A 82 6.30 0.24 -12.21
N ILE A 83 4.98 0.28 -12.08
CA ILE A 83 4.17 -0.82 -11.57
C ILE A 83 3.24 -1.26 -12.68
N ARG A 84 3.22 -2.55 -12.98
CA ARG A 84 2.35 -3.17 -13.97
C ARG A 84 1.58 -4.32 -13.34
N TYR A 85 0.27 -4.31 -13.47
CA TYR A 85 -0.59 -5.44 -13.18
C TYR A 85 -1.21 -5.94 -14.49
N GLU A 86 -0.96 -7.21 -14.81
CA GLU A 86 -1.52 -7.88 -15.98
C GLU A 86 -1.44 -9.40 -15.78
N ASN A 87 -2.40 -10.16 -16.30
CA ASN A 87 -2.43 -11.63 -16.18
C ASN A 87 -2.29 -12.13 -14.73
N ASN A 88 -3.00 -11.49 -13.79
CA ASN A 88 -2.96 -11.77 -12.35
C ASN A 88 -1.56 -11.69 -11.71
N LYS A 89 -0.62 -11.02 -12.38
CA LYS A 89 0.74 -10.80 -11.89
C LYS A 89 0.98 -9.32 -11.72
N ILE A 90 1.70 -8.98 -10.65
CA ILE A 90 2.16 -7.62 -10.41
C ILE A 90 3.69 -7.56 -10.52
N GLU A 91 4.14 -6.70 -11.42
CA GLU A 91 5.53 -6.34 -11.59
C GLU A 91 5.73 -4.94 -11.02
N ASN A 92 6.69 -4.79 -10.11
CA ASN A 92 7.04 -3.51 -9.53
C ASN A 92 8.56 -3.36 -9.56
N ASN A 93 9.06 -2.42 -10.35
CA ASN A 93 10.50 -2.20 -10.52
C ASN A 93 11.12 -1.35 -9.40
N ASN A 94 10.33 -0.90 -8.42
CA ASN A 94 10.76 0.05 -7.40
C ASN A 94 12.05 -0.45 -6.73
N LYS A 95 13.08 0.40 -6.78
CA LYS A 95 14.40 0.15 -6.17
C LYS A 95 14.27 -0.15 -4.67
N MET A 96 13.31 0.48 -3.99
CA MET A 96 12.96 0.22 -2.59
C MET A 96 12.51 -1.21 -2.37
N ARG A 97 11.50 -1.66 -3.14
CA ARG A 97 10.98 -3.02 -3.05
C ARG A 97 12.09 -4.06 -3.24
N LYS A 98 12.98 -3.85 -4.21
CA LYS A 98 14.14 -4.73 -4.45
C LYS A 98 15.11 -4.75 -3.25
N ARG A 99 15.38 -3.61 -2.63
CA ARG A 99 16.22 -3.53 -1.42
C ARG A 99 15.59 -4.26 -0.24
N PHE A 100 14.30 -4.02 0.04
CA PHE A 100 13.56 -4.71 1.10
C PHE A 100 13.53 -6.23 0.90
N GLN A 101 13.23 -6.69 -0.31
CA GLN A 101 13.24 -8.11 -0.63
C GLN A 101 14.62 -8.74 -0.42
N LYS A 102 15.70 -8.04 -0.82
CA LYS A 102 17.07 -8.53 -0.61
C LYS A 102 17.41 -8.68 0.87
N ILE A 103 17.09 -7.68 1.69
CA ILE A 103 17.29 -7.70 3.15
C ILE A 103 16.52 -8.87 3.78
N ASN A 104 15.24 -9.02 3.44
CA ASN A 104 14.41 -10.11 3.99
C ASN A 104 14.95 -11.49 3.58
N LEU A 105 15.41 -11.66 2.34
CA LEU A 105 16.05 -12.90 1.90
C LEU A 105 17.34 -13.21 2.67
N GLU A 106 18.17 -12.20 2.94
CA GLU A 106 19.38 -12.35 3.76
C GLU A 106 19.04 -12.79 5.19
N ARG A 107 18.01 -12.20 5.81
CA ARG A 107 17.50 -12.59 7.14
C ARG A 107 17.00 -14.05 7.15
N ILE A 108 16.19 -14.45 6.17
CA ILE A 108 15.67 -15.82 6.06
C ILE A 108 16.81 -16.83 5.86
N LYS A 109 17.79 -16.51 4.99
CA LYS A 109 18.97 -17.36 4.77
C LYS A 109 19.77 -17.54 6.06
N LEU A 110 19.96 -16.46 6.82
CA LEU A 110 20.64 -16.51 8.11
C LEU A 110 19.91 -17.43 9.09
N ILE A 111 18.61 -17.24 9.30
CA ILE A 111 17.79 -18.08 10.20
C ILE A 111 17.84 -19.55 9.79
N LYS A 112 17.67 -19.86 8.49
CA LYS A 112 17.77 -21.23 7.97
C LYS A 112 19.14 -21.86 8.20
N SER A 113 20.22 -21.08 8.08
CA SER A 113 21.59 -21.58 8.33
C SER A 113 21.82 -21.93 9.80
N PHE A 114 21.14 -21.23 10.72
CA PHE A 114 21.20 -21.52 12.14
C PHE A 114 20.37 -22.74 12.52
N LEU A 115 19.16 -22.88 11.98
CA LEU A 115 18.32 -24.07 12.22
C LEU A 115 18.98 -25.38 11.77
N LYS A 116 19.95 -25.33 10.84
CA LYS A 116 20.70 -26.50 10.36
C LYS A 116 21.90 -26.87 11.23
N LYS A 117 22.33 -26.02 12.17
CA LYS A 117 23.48 -26.30 13.06
C LYS A 117 22.98 -26.77 14.44
N ASN A 118 23.73 -27.67 15.09
CA ASN A 118 23.45 -28.08 16.46
C ASN A 118 23.63 -26.88 17.42
N ASN A 119 22.66 -26.68 18.31
CA ASN A 119 22.50 -25.48 19.12
C ASN A 119 23.52 -25.41 20.27
N ASN A 120 24.69 -24.85 20.00
CA ASN A 120 25.65 -24.47 21.05
C ASN A 120 25.47 -22.99 21.43
N MET A 121 25.77 -22.64 22.69
CA MET A 121 25.55 -21.30 23.26
C MET A 121 26.37 -20.19 22.56
N GLU A 122 27.43 -20.57 21.85
CA GLU A 122 28.30 -19.64 21.11
C GLU A 122 27.73 -19.29 19.72
N ASP A 123 27.08 -20.26 19.07
CA ASP A 123 26.35 -20.04 17.82
C ASP A 123 25.16 -19.10 18.04
N SER A 124 24.42 -19.26 19.14
CA SER A 124 23.27 -18.38 19.44
C SER A 124 23.69 -16.92 19.69
N LYS A 125 24.82 -16.68 20.37
CA LYS A 125 25.40 -15.33 20.52
C LYS A 125 25.87 -14.73 19.19
N LYS A 126 26.40 -15.56 18.29
CA LYS A 126 26.80 -15.13 16.94
C LYS A 126 25.59 -14.78 16.08
N LEU A 127 24.48 -15.52 16.20
CA LEU A 127 23.21 -15.21 15.54
C LEU A 127 22.66 -13.86 16.02
N SER A 128 22.55 -13.67 17.34
CA SER A 128 21.95 -12.46 17.91
C SER A 128 22.70 -11.20 17.47
N LYS A 129 24.05 -11.23 17.50
CA LYS A 129 24.87 -10.12 17.01
C LYS A 129 24.63 -9.82 15.53
N LYS A 130 24.54 -10.84 14.69
CA LYS A 130 24.32 -10.68 13.25
C LYS A 130 22.89 -10.23 12.92
N LEU A 131 21.90 -10.63 13.73
CA LEU A 131 20.53 -10.10 13.64
C LEU A 131 20.47 -8.63 14.07
N LEU A 132 21.16 -8.24 15.13
CA LEU A 132 21.28 -6.84 15.56
C LEU A 132 21.89 -5.96 14.46
N GLU A 133 22.98 -6.40 13.83
CA GLU A 133 23.57 -5.67 12.69
C GLU A 133 22.61 -5.50 11.50
N LEU A 134 21.76 -6.50 11.24
CA LEU A 134 20.74 -6.41 10.20
C LEU A 134 19.61 -5.46 10.60
N MET A 135 19.20 -5.47 11.87
CA MET A 135 18.19 -4.54 12.39
C MET A 135 18.68 -3.08 12.37
N ASP A 136 19.95 -2.83 12.69
CA ASP A 136 20.53 -1.48 12.63
C ASP A 136 20.58 -0.96 11.18
N LYS A 137 20.88 -1.84 10.21
CA LYS A 137 20.79 -1.50 8.78
C LYS A 137 19.36 -1.17 8.37
N ASP A 138 18.37 -1.93 8.83
CA ASP A 138 16.96 -1.68 8.56
C ASP A 138 16.56 -0.30 9.13
N ILE A 139 16.89 -0.02 10.39
CA ILE A 139 16.59 1.27 11.05
C ILE A 139 17.21 2.44 10.31
N ASN A 140 18.50 2.34 9.95
CA ASN A 140 19.18 3.41 9.22
C ASN A 140 18.58 3.62 7.83
N PHE A 141 18.19 2.54 7.14
CA PHE A 141 17.50 2.63 5.86
C PHE A 141 16.14 3.34 5.99
N PHE A 142 15.33 2.98 6.99
CA PHE A 142 14.06 3.66 7.28
C PHE A 142 14.25 5.14 7.63
N LYS A 143 15.27 5.49 8.42
CA LYS A 143 15.60 6.90 8.70
C LYS A 143 15.99 7.67 7.44
N THR A 144 16.81 7.07 6.57
CA THR A 144 17.15 7.71 5.28
C THR A 144 15.93 7.89 4.38
N LEU A 145 14.98 6.94 4.43
CA LEU A 145 13.73 7.01 3.69
C LEU A 145 12.81 8.12 4.19
N GLN A 146 12.68 8.25 5.51
CA GLN A 146 11.86 9.29 6.12
C GLN A 146 12.40 10.70 5.84
N ASN A 147 13.73 10.86 5.75
CA ASN A 147 14.38 12.14 5.48
C ASN A 147 14.37 12.51 4.00
N SER A 148 14.29 11.54 3.09
CA SER A 148 14.00 11.81 1.69
C SER A 148 12.51 12.10 1.56
N ASN A 149 12.10 13.23 0.98
CA ASN A 149 10.69 13.56 0.64
C ASN A 149 9.99 12.53 -0.31
N LEU A 150 10.57 11.34 -0.50
CA LEU A 150 10.03 10.20 -1.24
C LEU A 150 8.79 9.61 -0.57
N ILE A 151 8.61 9.79 0.74
CA ILE A 151 7.36 9.43 1.44
C ILE A 151 6.41 10.63 1.44
N ASN A 152 6.09 11.15 0.25
CA ASN A 152 4.90 11.97 0.13
C ASN A 152 3.70 11.01 0.26
N HIS A 153 3.18 10.87 1.48
CA HIS A 153 1.97 10.13 1.74
C HIS A 153 0.83 10.77 0.93
N LEU A 154 0.48 10.18 -0.21
CA LEU A 154 -0.66 10.62 -1.00
C LEU A 154 -1.92 10.22 -0.22
N VAL A 155 -2.42 11.13 0.60
CA VAL A 155 -3.55 10.87 1.48
C VAL A 155 -4.83 10.83 0.63
N TYR A 156 -5.50 9.68 0.62
CA TYR A 156 -6.82 9.55 0.03
C TYR A 156 -7.89 10.13 0.97
N TYR A 157 -8.66 11.09 0.46
CA TYR A 157 -9.83 11.65 1.13
C TYR A 157 -11.10 11.04 0.51
N PRO A 158 -11.80 10.13 1.20
CA PRO A 158 -13.00 9.51 0.67
C PRO A 158 -14.12 10.53 0.43
N ALA A 159 -14.99 10.25 -0.54
CA ALA A 159 -16.17 11.06 -0.80
C ALA A 159 -17.18 10.92 0.35
N GLU A 160 -17.21 9.75 0.97
CA GLU A 160 -18.05 9.33 2.08
C GLU A 160 -17.60 9.96 3.42
N ARG A 161 -16.57 10.81 3.44
CA ARG A 161 -16.05 11.43 4.68
C ARG A 161 -17.10 12.22 5.47
N ILE A 162 -18.17 12.67 4.81
CA ILE A 162 -19.28 13.35 5.48
C ILE A 162 -20.04 12.42 6.44
N LEU A 163 -19.98 11.10 6.22
CA LEU A 163 -20.59 10.11 7.12
C LEU A 163 -19.92 10.08 8.49
N ILE A 164 -18.72 10.63 8.65
CA ILE A 164 -17.98 10.59 9.92
C ILE A 164 -18.66 11.40 11.01
N SER A 165 -19.28 12.54 10.66
CA SER A 165 -20.09 13.28 11.65
C SER A 165 -21.34 12.49 12.04
N ILE A 166 -21.97 11.81 11.08
CA ILE A 166 -23.15 10.97 11.34
C ILE A 166 -22.78 9.75 12.22
N PHE A 167 -21.61 9.16 11.97
CA PHE A 167 -21.09 8.06 12.78
C PHE A 167 -20.67 8.48 14.17
N ALA A 168 -20.19 9.71 14.36
CA ALA A 168 -19.80 10.19 15.68
C ALA A 168 -20.97 10.10 16.68
N ASP A 169 -22.16 10.49 16.23
CA ASP A 169 -23.37 10.47 17.07
C ASP A 169 -23.94 9.05 17.27
N SER A 170 -23.62 8.12 16.37
CA SER A 170 -24.16 6.74 16.36
C SER A 170 -23.12 5.66 16.69
N ILE A 171 -21.92 6.03 17.12
CA ILE A 171 -20.77 5.11 17.22
C ILE A 171 -21.02 3.97 18.21
N PHE A 172 -21.64 4.26 19.36
CA PHE A 172 -21.96 3.24 20.36
C PHE A 172 -23.00 2.24 19.85
N SER A 173 -23.97 2.70 19.05
CA SER A 173 -24.96 1.83 18.43
C SER A 173 -24.33 0.91 17.38
N LEU A 174 -23.39 1.43 16.57
CA LEU A 174 -22.64 0.65 15.59
C LEU A 174 -21.77 -0.42 16.27
N ILE A 175 -21.06 -0.05 17.34
CA ILE A 175 -20.23 -0.98 18.12
C ILE A 175 -21.11 -2.06 18.76
N ARG A 176 -22.22 -1.67 19.39
CA ARG A 176 -23.17 -2.61 20.01
C ARG A 176 -23.71 -3.62 18.99
N ASN A 177 -24.01 -3.15 17.78
CA ASN A 177 -24.59 -3.98 16.73
C ASN A 177 -23.53 -4.72 15.89
N LYS A 178 -22.24 -4.63 16.24
CA LYS A 178 -21.11 -5.23 15.49
C LYS A 178 -21.16 -4.89 13.99
N THR A 179 -21.57 -3.67 13.66
CA THR A 179 -21.68 -3.24 12.27
C THR A 179 -20.30 -3.09 11.66
N LEU A 180 -20.09 -3.68 10.48
CA LEU A 180 -18.83 -3.55 9.74
C LEU A 180 -18.68 -2.11 9.23
N ILE A 181 -17.64 -1.41 9.70
CA ILE A 181 -17.26 -0.09 9.19
C ILE A 181 -16.19 -0.30 8.11
N PRO A 182 -16.34 0.29 6.91
CA PRO A 182 -15.32 0.19 5.88
C PRO A 182 -13.95 0.71 6.33
N ASP A 183 -12.88 -0.01 6.02
CA ASP A 183 -11.50 0.33 6.42
C ASP A 183 -11.07 1.72 5.93
N CYS A 184 -11.54 2.15 4.76
CA CYS A 184 -11.26 3.47 4.23
C CYS A 184 -11.76 4.61 5.15
N ILE A 185 -12.88 4.40 5.86
CA ILE A 185 -13.45 5.38 6.81
C ILE A 185 -12.64 5.37 8.12
N ILE A 186 -12.26 4.17 8.60
CA ILE A 186 -11.40 4.01 9.78
C ILE A 186 -10.04 4.70 9.55
N ASN A 187 -9.41 4.42 8.42
CA ASN A 187 -8.12 4.98 8.03
C ASN A 187 -8.19 6.50 7.90
N PHE A 188 -9.24 7.03 7.28
CA PHE A 188 -9.43 8.47 7.19
C PHE A 188 -9.68 9.13 8.56
N GLY A 189 -10.49 8.52 9.43
CA GLY A 189 -10.72 9.00 10.79
C GLY A 189 -9.43 9.09 11.61
N ARG A 190 -8.55 8.08 11.49
CA ARG A 190 -7.22 8.08 12.12
C ARG A 190 -6.38 9.28 11.68
N VAL A 191 -6.33 9.53 10.36
CA VAL A 191 -5.59 10.65 9.77
C VAL A 191 -6.12 12.00 10.28
N LYS A 192 -7.46 12.19 10.29
CA LYS A 192 -8.08 13.44 10.78
C LYS A 192 -7.73 13.77 12.23
N ASN A 193 -7.58 12.76 13.09
CA ASN A 193 -7.20 12.96 14.50
C ASN A 193 -5.73 13.39 14.68
N ILE A 194 -4.84 13.00 13.75
CA ILE A 194 -3.42 13.38 13.80
C ILE A 194 -3.25 14.88 13.45
N TYR A 195 -4.02 15.40 12.50
CA TYR A 195 -3.94 16.81 12.06
C TYR A 195 -4.80 17.78 12.86
N ARG A 196 -5.49 17.31 13.91
CA ARG A 196 -6.28 18.16 14.82
C ARG A 196 -5.51 18.61 16.07
N LYS A 197 -4.24 18.21 16.21
CA LYS A 197 -3.34 18.66 17.28
C LYS A 197 -2.51 19.85 16.82
#